data_AF-A0A2E6QW71-F1
#
_entry.id   AF-A0A2E6QW71-F1
#
_cell.length_a   1.000
_cell.length_b   1.000
_cell.length_c   1.000
_cell.angle_alpha   90.00
_cell.angle_beta   90.00
_cell.angle_gamma   90.00
#
_symmetry.space_group_name_H-M   'P 1'
#
loop_
_entity.id
_entity.type
_entity.pdbx_description
1 polymer ?
#
loop_
_entity_poly.entity_id
_entity_poly.type
_entity_poly.pdbx_seq_one_letter_code
_entity_poly.pdbx_strand_id
1 'polypeptide(L)'
;MENMALYNRIIFFLLIIFISCKNQYNNEKIHTISELEQNISRDFYSLNKLNMSEVQNALKIAKLNLAKIEEKKLDSVAIDLIYFEYSEYLSCVNTIYEGAKEIKKMPNLLKHNQSQLQDLKADYTNSKFRRDDLDDYLKQEASIINQTSSKLDLILTQLKREIYKFEEKNKKIEELIK
;
A
#
# COMPACT_ATOMS: atom_id res chain seq x y z
N MET A 1 -50.04 -12.05 -41.84
CA MET A 1 -49.82 -10.99 -40.82
C MET A 1 -49.33 -11.56 -39.49
N GLU A 2 -49.82 -12.72 -39.02
CA GLU A 2 -49.38 -13.32 -37.74
C GLU A 2 -47.88 -13.65 -37.65
N ASN A 3 -47.28 -14.20 -38.72
CA ASN A 3 -45.83 -14.49 -38.74
C ASN A 3 -44.94 -13.25 -38.56
N MET A 4 -45.41 -12.08 -39.01
CA MET A 4 -44.67 -10.82 -38.87
C MET A 4 -44.75 -10.27 -37.44
N ALA A 5 -45.91 -10.46 -36.77
CA ALA A 5 -46.09 -10.10 -35.37
C ALA A 5 -45.28 -11.02 -34.43
N LEU A 6 -45.19 -12.32 -34.73
CA LEU A 6 -44.37 -13.27 -33.97
C LEU A 6 -42.87 -12.94 -34.11
N TYR A 7 -42.40 -12.67 -35.33
CA TYR A 7 -41.02 -12.27 -35.60
C TYR A 7 -40.63 -10.98 -34.85
N ASN A 8 -41.50 -9.96 -34.88
CA ASN A 8 -41.27 -8.70 -34.17
C ASN A 8 -41.23 -8.89 -32.64
N ARG A 9 -42.04 -9.80 -32.08
CA ARG A 9 -41.99 -10.14 -30.64
C ARG A 9 -40.67 -10.83 -30.27
N ILE A 10 -40.17 -11.74 -31.11
CA ILE A 10 -38.89 -12.42 -30.89
C ILE A 10 -37.74 -11.42 -30.92
N ILE A 11 -37.71 -10.51 -31.91
CA ILE A 11 -36.69 -9.45 -31.98
C ILE A 11 -36.74 -8.57 -30.74
N PHE A 12 -37.93 -8.16 -30.31
CA PHE A 12 -38.09 -7.32 -29.12
C PHE A 12 -37.58 -8.02 -27.84
N PHE A 13 -37.89 -9.31 -27.67
CA PHE A 13 -37.35 -10.12 -26.57
C PHE A 13 -35.82 -10.23 -26.62
N LEU A 14 -35.23 -10.46 -27.80
CA LEU A 14 -33.78 -10.49 -27.96
C LEU A 14 -33.14 -9.15 -27.59
N LEU A 15 -33.72 -8.02 -28.02
CA LEU A 15 -33.24 -6.68 -27.67
C LEU A 15 -33.23 -6.45 -26.14
N ILE A 16 -34.28 -6.89 -25.43
CA ILE A 16 -34.33 -6.82 -23.96
C ILE A 16 -33.21 -7.64 -23.32
N ILE A 17 -32.99 -8.88 -23.78
CA ILE A 17 -31.92 -9.74 -23.27
C ILE A 17 -30.55 -9.09 -23.50
N PHE A 18 -30.30 -8.53 -24.69
CA PHE A 18 -29.05 -7.83 -24.99
C PHE A 18 -28.83 -6.59 -24.13
N ILE A 19 -29.88 -5.83 -23.79
CA ILE A 19 -29.77 -4.68 -22.88
C ILE A 19 -29.46 -5.16 -21.45
N SER A 20 -30.12 -6.22 -20.98
CA SER A 20 -29.88 -6.79 -19.65
C SER A 20 -28.47 -7.36 -19.49
N CYS A 21 -27.98 -8.13 -20.47
CA CYS A 21 -26.61 -8.66 -20.45
C CYS A 21 -25.55 -7.54 -20.48
N LYS A 22 -25.82 -6.44 -21.20
CA LYS A 22 -24.91 -5.28 -21.23
C LYS A 22 -24.86 -4.55 -19.89
N ASN A 23 -26.00 -4.40 -19.21
CA ASN A 23 -26.05 -3.78 -17.90
C ASN A 23 -25.36 -4.64 -16.83
N GLN A 24 -25.55 -5.97 -16.90
CA GLN A 24 -24.89 -6.91 -16.02
C GLN A 24 -23.35 -6.81 -16.12
N TYR A 25 -22.81 -6.69 -17.34
CA TYR A 25 -21.37 -6.53 -17.53
C TYR A 25 -20.80 -5.33 -16.78
N ASN A 26 -21.38 -4.14 -16.94
CA ASN A 26 -20.90 -2.94 -16.25
C ASN A 26 -21.03 -3.10 -14.72
N ASN A 27 -22.11 -3.73 -14.25
CA ASN A 27 -22.30 -4.02 -12.83
C ASN A 27 -21.21 -4.96 -12.27
N GLU A 28 -20.80 -5.98 -13.03
CA GLU A 28 -19.68 -6.85 -12.65
C GLU A 28 -18.38 -6.05 -12.49
N LYS A 29 -18.08 -5.13 -13.42
CA LYS A 29 -16.89 -4.26 -13.31
C LYS A 29 -16.96 -3.31 -12.12
N ILE A 30 -18.13 -2.72 -11.86
CA ILE A 30 -18.38 -1.88 -10.68
C ILE A 30 -18.17 -2.67 -9.38
N HIS A 31 -18.55 -3.95 -9.37
CA HIS A 31 -18.30 -4.82 -8.22
C HIS A 31 -16.80 -5.05 -8.02
N THR A 32 -16.05 -5.39 -9.06
CA THR A 32 -14.59 -5.51 -9.01
C THR A 32 -13.93 -4.22 -8.50
N ILE A 33 -14.37 -3.06 -8.99
CA ILE A 33 -13.85 -1.77 -8.50
C ILE A 33 -14.14 -1.61 -7.00
N SER A 34 -15.34 -1.97 -6.55
CA SER A 34 -15.71 -1.87 -5.13
C SER A 34 -14.85 -2.77 -4.24
N GLU A 35 -14.46 -3.95 -4.70
CA GLU A 35 -13.50 -4.82 -4.00
C GLU A 35 -12.11 -4.16 -3.90
N LEU A 36 -11.64 -3.51 -4.97
CA LEU A 36 -10.38 -2.77 -4.97
C LEU A 36 -10.43 -1.56 -4.02
N GLU A 37 -11.54 -0.83 -3.95
CA GLU A 37 -11.75 0.26 -2.98
C GLU A 37 -11.71 -0.25 -1.52
N GLN A 38 -12.21 -1.47 -1.27
CA GLN A 38 -12.08 -2.11 0.04
C GLN A 38 -10.63 -2.46 0.37
N ASN A 39 -9.81 -2.86 -0.60
CA ASN A 39 -8.37 -3.08 -0.40
C ASN A 39 -7.68 -1.79 0.05
N ILE A 40 -7.92 -0.68 -0.66
CA ILE A 40 -7.38 0.64 -0.32
C ILE A 40 -7.82 1.07 1.09
N SER A 41 -9.09 0.82 1.44
CA SER A 41 -9.62 1.12 2.77
C SER A 41 -8.91 0.32 3.88
N ARG A 42 -8.63 -0.97 3.63
CA ARG A 42 -7.84 -1.82 4.54
C ARG A 42 -6.40 -1.32 4.66
N ASP A 43 -5.81 -0.86 3.57
CA ASP A 43 -4.46 -0.30 3.56
C ASP A 43 -4.37 0.99 4.39
N PHE A 44 -5.32 1.91 4.24
CA PHE A 44 -5.42 3.09 5.10
C PHE A 44 -5.53 2.72 6.58
N TYR A 45 -6.35 1.72 6.90
CA TYR A 45 -6.50 1.25 8.26
C TYR A 45 -5.20 0.67 8.84
N SER A 46 -4.51 -0.17 8.07
CA SER A 46 -3.21 -0.74 8.44
C SER A 46 -2.14 0.33 8.65
N LEU A 47 -2.13 1.35 7.79
CA LEU A 47 -1.25 2.50 7.88
C LEU A 47 -1.52 3.32 9.16
N ASN A 48 -2.79 3.59 9.46
CA ASN A 48 -3.19 4.34 10.65
C ASN A 48 -2.92 3.59 11.96
N LYS A 49 -2.80 2.25 11.92
CA LYS A 49 -2.40 1.43 13.06
C LYS A 49 -0.90 1.52 13.39
N LEU A 50 -0.07 2.01 12.46
CA LEU A 50 1.35 2.15 12.73
C LEU A 50 1.56 3.23 13.79
N ASN A 51 2.26 2.89 14.87
CA ASN A 51 2.63 3.83 15.90
C ASN A 51 3.80 4.72 15.42
N MET A 52 3.49 5.77 14.65
CA MET A 52 4.50 6.67 14.12
C MET A 52 5.28 7.42 15.21
N SER A 53 4.72 7.56 16.41
CA SER A 53 5.44 8.14 17.54
C SER A 53 6.62 7.26 17.97
N GLU A 54 6.42 5.95 18.00
CA GLU A 54 7.46 4.97 18.35
C GLU A 54 8.58 4.95 17.30
N VAL A 55 8.22 4.97 16.01
CA VAL A 55 9.17 5.10 14.89
C VAL A 55 10.02 6.37 15.02
N GLN A 56 9.39 7.51 15.30
CA GLN A 56 10.10 8.78 15.46
C GLN A 56 10.99 8.79 16.70
N ASN A 57 10.54 8.20 17.81
CA ASN A 57 11.34 8.08 19.02
C ASN A 57 12.58 7.21 18.79
N ALA A 58 12.45 6.06 18.13
CA ALA A 58 13.57 5.21 17.79
C ALA A 58 14.64 5.98 16.99
N LEU A 59 14.21 6.71 15.95
CA LEU A 59 15.12 7.54 15.15
C LEU A 59 15.78 8.67 15.97
N LYS A 60 15.04 9.27 16.91
CA LYS A 60 15.59 10.32 17.80
C LYS A 60 16.65 9.76 18.75
N ILE A 61 16.39 8.60 19.36
CA ILE A 61 17.35 7.90 20.23
C ILE A 61 18.58 7.50 19.42
N ALA A 62 18.36 6.90 18.25
CA ALA A 62 19.43 6.53 17.33
C ALA A 62 20.36 7.71 17.03
N LYS A 63 19.80 8.85 16.63
CA LYS A 63 20.58 10.06 16.36
C LYS A 63 21.45 10.50 17.53
N LEU A 64 20.92 10.43 18.76
CA LEU A 64 21.67 10.78 19.97
C LEU A 64 22.80 9.77 20.24
N ASN A 65 22.53 8.48 20.10
CA ASN A 65 23.51 7.43 20.38
C ASN A 65 24.63 7.40 19.33
N LEU A 66 24.30 7.60 18.05
CA LEU A 66 25.30 7.73 16.99
C LEU A 66 26.24 8.91 17.23
N ALA A 67 25.72 10.08 17.60
CA ALA A 67 26.55 11.25 17.92
C ALA A 67 27.50 10.98 19.10
N LYS A 68 27.03 10.32 20.16
CA LYS A 68 27.89 9.96 21.30
C LYS A 68 28.97 8.93 20.95
N ILE A 69 28.70 8.01 20.03
CA ILE A 69 29.71 7.06 19.55
C ILE A 69 30.81 7.79 18.77
N GLU A 70 30.43 8.73 17.91
CA GLU A 70 31.38 9.57 17.16
C GLU A 70 32.28 10.41 18.08
N GLU A 71 31.77 10.83 19.24
CA GLU A 71 32.53 11.58 20.25
C GLU A 71 33.50 10.70 21.08
N LYS A 72 33.28 9.38 21.15
CA LYS A 72 34.16 8.49 21.92
C LYS A 72 35.50 8.26 21.19
N LYS A 73 36.60 8.47 21.91
CA LYS A 73 37.93 7.97 21.51
C LYS A 73 38.03 6.49 21.87
N LEU A 74 37.82 5.63 20.88
CA LEU A 74 37.87 4.18 21.05
C LEU A 74 39.30 3.65 20.82
N ASP A 75 39.73 2.69 21.64
CA ASP A 75 40.95 1.93 21.39
C ASP A 75 40.71 0.83 20.32
N SER A 76 41.78 0.26 19.76
CA SER A 76 41.67 -0.60 18.55
C SER A 76 40.85 -1.87 18.75
N VAL A 77 40.80 -2.42 19.97
CA VAL A 77 40.01 -3.62 20.28
C VAL A 77 38.54 -3.25 20.52
N ALA A 78 38.26 -2.11 21.15
CA ALA A 78 36.91 -1.58 21.22
C ALA A 78 36.37 -1.21 19.83
N ILE A 79 37.22 -0.72 18.92
CA ILE A 79 36.83 -0.40 17.54
C ILE A 79 36.28 -1.62 16.82
N ASP A 80 36.94 -2.79 16.85
CA ASP A 80 36.48 -3.98 16.11
C ASP A 80 35.17 -4.57 16.67
N LEU A 81 35.04 -4.65 18.00
CA LEU A 81 33.82 -5.12 18.66
C LEU A 81 32.65 -4.15 18.46
N ILE A 82 32.92 -2.85 18.53
CA ILE A 82 31.94 -1.82 18.24
C ILE A 82 31.57 -1.87 16.76
N TYR A 83 32.51 -2.09 15.84
CA TYR A 83 32.24 -2.06 14.40
C TYR A 83 31.16 -3.06 13.96
N PHE A 84 31.18 -4.29 14.48
CA PHE A 84 30.14 -5.28 14.14
C PHE A 84 28.77 -4.96 14.75
N GLU A 85 28.72 -4.67 16.06
CA GLU A 85 27.46 -4.32 16.74
C GLU A 85 26.88 -2.98 16.21
N TYR A 86 27.76 -2.04 15.87
CA TYR A 86 27.44 -0.74 15.28
C TYR A 86 26.94 -0.86 13.84
N SER A 87 27.54 -1.74 13.02
CA SER A 87 27.08 -1.98 11.65
C SER A 87 25.65 -2.53 11.62
N GLU A 88 25.35 -3.50 12.48
CA GLU A 88 23.99 -4.03 12.58
C GLU A 88 23.00 -3.02 13.16
N TYR A 89 23.43 -2.19 14.12
CA TYR A 89 22.65 -1.07 14.64
C TYR A 89 22.34 -0.03 13.57
N LEU A 90 23.36 0.40 12.81
CA LEU A 90 23.21 1.34 11.69
C LEU A 90 22.28 0.79 10.61
N SER A 91 22.41 -0.49 10.25
CA SER A 91 21.53 -1.14 9.28
C SER A 91 20.07 -1.11 9.72
N CYS A 92 19.83 -1.38 11.02
CA CYS A 92 18.50 -1.30 11.62
C CYS A 92 17.95 0.13 11.57
N VAL A 93 18.73 1.12 12.03
CA VAL A 93 18.36 2.54 12.02
C VAL A 93 18.06 3.03 10.60
N ASN A 94 18.91 2.69 9.63
CA ASN A 94 18.73 3.07 8.23
C ASN A 94 17.43 2.48 7.65
N THR A 95 17.13 1.23 7.98
CA THR A 95 15.88 0.59 7.56
C THR A 95 14.65 1.28 8.15
N ILE A 96 14.70 1.64 9.44
CA ILE A 96 13.62 2.41 10.10
C ILE A 96 13.46 3.77 9.42
N TYR A 97 14.57 4.44 9.11
CA TYR A 97 14.57 5.75 8.46
C TYR A 97 13.92 5.71 7.06
N GLU A 98 14.39 4.82 6.20
CA GLU A 98 13.84 4.68 4.83
C GLU A 98 12.39 4.21 4.86
N GLY A 99 12.04 3.26 5.73
CA GLY A 99 10.66 2.82 5.92
C GLY A 99 9.75 3.97 6.36
N ALA A 100 10.18 4.80 7.32
CA ALA A 100 9.43 5.97 7.77
C ALA A 100 9.22 7.01 6.65
N LYS A 101 10.22 7.19 5.79
CA LYS A 101 10.15 8.09 4.63
C LYS A 101 9.15 7.58 3.58
N GLU A 102 9.16 6.28 3.29
CA GLU A 102 8.21 5.67 2.36
C GLU A 102 6.77 5.70 2.91
N ILE A 103 6.57 5.42 4.20
CA ILE A 103 5.27 5.51 4.87
C ILE A 103 4.64 6.91 4.75
N LYS A 104 5.44 7.98 4.82
CA LYS A 104 4.94 9.36 4.62
C LYS A 104 4.35 9.60 3.23
N LYS A 105 4.74 8.83 2.22
CA LYS A 105 4.23 8.95 0.84
C LYS A 105 2.94 8.16 0.62
N MET A 106 2.74 7.07 1.37
CA MET A 106 1.61 6.15 1.16
C MET A 106 0.22 6.78 1.24
N PRO A 107 -0.09 7.72 2.16
CA PRO A 107 -1.41 8.34 2.20
C PRO A 107 -1.81 9.01 0.88
N ASN A 108 -0.86 9.67 0.21
CA ASN A 108 -1.13 10.37 -1.04
C ASN A 108 -1.29 9.38 -2.20
N LEU A 109 -0.48 8.32 -2.23
CA LEU A 109 -0.59 7.27 -3.24
C LEU A 109 -1.92 6.53 -3.13
N LEU A 110 -2.32 6.14 -1.91
CA LEU A 110 -3.61 5.50 -1.66
C LEU A 110 -4.80 6.40 -2.02
N LYS A 111 -4.72 7.71 -1.72
CA LYS A 111 -5.74 8.69 -2.13
C LYS A 111 -5.83 8.82 -3.65
N HIS A 112 -4.70 8.84 -4.34
CA HIS A 112 -4.66 8.91 -5.79
C HIS A 112 -5.33 7.68 -6.41
N ASN A 113 -4.91 6.48 -6.00
CA ASN A 113 -5.50 5.22 -6.47
C ASN A 113 -7.02 5.19 -6.19
N GLN A 114 -7.45 5.65 -5.01
CA GLN A 114 -8.87 5.74 -4.65
C GLN A 114 -9.65 6.66 -5.60
N SER A 115 -9.08 7.81 -5.97
CA SER A 115 -9.70 8.74 -6.92
C SER A 115 -9.82 8.11 -8.30
N GLN A 116 -8.76 7.46 -8.80
CA GLN A 116 -8.79 6.81 -10.11
C GLN A 116 -9.85 5.70 -10.19
N LEU A 117 -10.02 4.91 -9.12
CA LEU A 117 -11.11 3.94 -9.03
C LEU A 117 -12.49 4.59 -9.03
N GLN A 118 -12.66 5.70 -8.30
CA GLN A 118 -13.95 6.40 -8.26
C GLN A 118 -14.34 6.97 -9.62
N ASP A 119 -13.37 7.55 -10.33
CA ASP A 119 -13.57 8.05 -11.69
C ASP A 119 -13.96 6.92 -12.65
N LEU A 120 -13.22 5.81 -12.60
CA LEU A 120 -13.49 4.62 -13.42
C LEU A 120 -14.86 4.00 -13.09
N LYS A 121 -15.23 3.95 -11.80
CA LYS A 121 -16.53 3.49 -11.33
C LYS A 121 -17.65 4.37 -11.87
N ALA A 122 -17.46 5.68 -11.87
CA ALA A 122 -18.42 6.63 -12.42
C ALA A 122 -18.60 6.42 -13.93
N ASP A 123 -17.53 6.15 -14.67
CA ASP A 123 -17.59 5.87 -16.11
C ASP A 123 -18.38 4.59 -16.43
N TYR A 124 -18.19 3.51 -15.66
CA TYR A 124 -18.99 2.29 -15.80
C TYR A 124 -20.46 2.51 -15.39
N THR A 125 -20.69 3.26 -14.30
CA THR A 125 -22.03 3.52 -13.74
C THR A 125 -22.89 4.39 -14.66
N ASN A 126 -22.30 5.44 -15.24
CA ASN A 126 -23.03 6.41 -16.06
C ASN A 126 -23.17 5.97 -17.53
N SER A 127 -22.50 4.89 -17.93
CA SER A 127 -22.58 4.41 -19.31
C SER A 127 -23.88 3.65 -19.57
N LYS A 128 -24.59 4.08 -20.61
CA LYS A 128 -25.76 3.36 -21.16
C LYS A 128 -25.36 2.11 -21.97
N PHE A 129 -24.09 1.98 -22.32
CA PHE A 129 -23.54 0.89 -23.11
C PHE A 129 -22.46 0.13 -22.35
N ARG A 130 -22.14 -1.09 -22.82
CA ARG A 130 -20.99 -1.85 -22.35
C ARG A 130 -19.72 -1.02 -22.55
N ARG A 131 -18.88 -0.90 -21.52
CA ARG A 131 -17.58 -0.18 -21.56
C ARG A 131 -16.41 -1.16 -21.53
N ASP A 132 -16.32 -2.02 -22.52
CA ASP A 132 -15.18 -2.93 -22.69
C ASP A 132 -13.88 -2.20 -23.10
N ASP A 133 -14.00 -0.97 -23.64
CA ASP A 133 -12.90 -0.05 -23.86
C ASP A 133 -12.11 0.29 -22.58
N LEU A 134 -12.75 0.19 -21.42
CA LEU A 134 -12.15 0.50 -20.12
C LEU A 134 -11.50 -0.71 -19.44
N ASP A 135 -11.66 -1.92 -19.98
CA ASP A 135 -11.22 -3.15 -19.31
C ASP A 135 -9.71 -3.19 -19.06
N ASP A 136 -8.91 -2.72 -20.02
CA ASP A 136 -7.45 -2.74 -19.88
C ASP A 136 -6.98 -1.67 -18.88
N TYR A 137 -7.67 -0.54 -18.80
CA TYR A 137 -7.43 0.46 -17.74
C TYR A 137 -7.76 -0.14 -16.37
N LEU A 138 -8.91 -0.80 -16.21
CA LEU A 138 -9.27 -1.46 -14.95
C LEU A 138 -8.23 -2.51 -14.52
N LYS A 139 -7.72 -3.32 -15.46
CA LYS A 139 -6.66 -4.30 -15.16
C LYS A 139 -5.37 -3.63 -14.69
N GLN A 140 -4.98 -2.52 -15.33
CA GLN A 140 -3.78 -1.78 -14.94
C GLN A 140 -3.93 -1.19 -13.54
N GLU A 141 -5.06 -0.53 -13.26
CA GLU A 141 -5.36 0.02 -11.94
C GLU A 141 -5.38 -1.07 -10.86
N ALA A 142 -6.00 -2.22 -11.15
CA ALA A 142 -5.96 -3.37 -10.24
C ALA A 142 -4.53 -3.84 -9.94
N SER A 143 -3.65 -3.87 -10.96
CA SER A 143 -2.24 -4.23 -10.78
C SER A 143 -1.51 -3.22 -9.90
N ILE A 144 -1.70 -1.92 -10.14
CA ILE A 144 -1.09 -0.82 -9.37
C ILE A 144 -1.53 -0.88 -7.91
N ILE A 145 -2.81 -1.12 -7.66
CA ILE A 145 -3.36 -1.24 -6.31
C ILE A 145 -2.75 -2.43 -5.59
N ASN A 146 -2.72 -3.61 -6.22
CA ASN A 146 -2.13 -4.81 -5.62
C ASN A 146 -0.65 -4.60 -5.28
N GLN A 147 0.13 -3.99 -6.19
CA GLN A 147 1.52 -3.65 -5.94
C GLN A 147 1.68 -2.66 -4.78
N THR A 148 0.81 -1.65 -4.71
CA THR A 148 0.79 -0.66 -3.63
C THR A 148 0.50 -1.32 -2.29
N SER A 149 -0.53 -2.17 -2.22
CA SER A 149 -0.89 -2.93 -1.01
C SER A 149 0.24 -3.84 -0.56
N SER A 150 0.85 -4.61 -1.47
CA SER A 150 1.99 -5.48 -1.15
C SER A 150 3.20 -4.69 -0.65
N LYS A 151 3.49 -3.53 -1.26
CA LYS A 151 4.58 -2.66 -0.82
C LYS A 151 4.31 -2.10 0.58
N LEU A 152 3.09 -1.64 0.85
CA LEU A 152 2.70 -1.15 2.17
C LEU A 152 2.87 -2.23 3.23
N ASP A 153 2.35 -3.43 3.00
CA ASP A 153 2.44 -4.54 3.96
C ASP A 153 3.89 -4.91 4.27
N LEU A 154 4.74 -4.95 3.24
CA LEU A 154 6.18 -5.21 3.40
C LEU A 154 6.85 -4.13 4.26
N ILE A 155 6.58 -2.85 3.99
CA ILE A 155 7.16 -1.75 4.77
C ILE A 155 6.66 -1.80 6.22
N LEU A 156 5.37 -2.01 6.45
CA LEU A 156 4.80 -2.08 7.79
C LEU A 156 5.38 -3.24 8.61
N THR A 157 5.51 -4.41 7.98
CA THR A 157 6.08 -5.60 8.60
C THR A 157 7.56 -5.40 8.91
N GLN A 158 8.31 -4.83 7.97
CA GLN A 158 9.73 -4.52 8.16
C GLN A 158 9.94 -3.50 9.27
N LEU A 159 9.16 -2.41 9.30
CA LEU A 159 9.23 -1.40 10.36
C LEU A 159 8.96 -2.00 11.73
N LYS A 160 7.90 -2.79 11.90
CA LYS A 160 7.60 -3.46 13.19
C LYS A 160 8.76 -4.33 13.66
N ARG A 161 9.33 -5.13 12.75
CA ARG A 161 10.45 -6.00 13.06
C ARG A 161 11.70 -5.21 13.45
N GLU A 162 12.03 -4.18 12.69
CA GLU A 162 13.24 -3.40 12.94
C GLU A 162 13.10 -2.50 14.19
N ILE A 163 11.91 -1.99 14.51
CA ILE A 163 11.67 -1.30 15.78
C ILE A 163 11.95 -2.22 16.98
N TYR A 164 11.45 -3.45 16.94
CA TYR A 164 11.72 -4.44 17.99
C TYR A 164 13.23 -4.75 18.11
N LYS A 165 13.92 -4.96 16.98
CA LYS A 165 15.38 -5.17 16.97
C LYS A 165 16.15 -3.95 17.47
N PHE A 166 15.68 -2.75 17.14
CA PHE A 166 16.27 -1.51 17.59
C PHE A 166 16.25 -1.43 19.11
N GLU A 167 15.14 -1.76 19.77
CA GLU A 167 15.05 -1.75 21.24
C GLU A 167 16.07 -2.69 21.90
N GLU A 168 16.27 -3.88 21.33
CA GLU A 168 17.26 -4.85 21.81
C GLU A 168 18.69 -4.31 21.64
N LYS A 169 19.04 -3.85 20.43
CA LYS A 169 20.38 -3.37 20.09
C LYS A 169 20.72 -2.06 20.78
N ASN A 170 19.73 -1.19 20.96
CA ASN A 170 19.91 0.11 21.57
C ASN A 170 20.41 -0.02 23.02
N LYS A 171 19.96 -1.03 23.76
CA LYS A 171 20.46 -1.30 25.13
C LYS A 171 21.96 -1.61 25.12
N LYS A 172 22.42 -2.47 24.21
CA LYS A 172 23.84 -2.82 24.06
C LYS A 172 24.68 -1.60 23.67
N ILE A 173 24.18 -0.79 22.75
CA ILE A 173 24.85 0.45 22.32
C ILE A 173 24.93 1.44 23.49
N GLU A 174 23.87 1.60 24.29
CA GLU A 174 23.90 2.45 25.48
C GLU A 174 24.89 1.95 26.53
N GLU A 175 25.06 0.63 26.70
CA GLU A 175 26.09 0.06 27.57
C GLU A 175 27.51 0.37 27.07
N LEU A 176 27.73 0.34 25.75
CA LEU A 176 29.02 0.68 25.14
C LEU A 176 29.34 2.18 25.21
N ILE A 177 28.32 3.04 25.20
CA ILE A 177 28.46 4.50 25.25
C ILE A 177 28.55 5.04 26.69
N LYS A 178 27.98 4.36 27.67
CA LYS A 178 28.19 4.69 29.09
C LYS A 178 29.68 4.66 29.46
#